data_AF-A0A0U1KS34-F1
#
_entry.id   AF-A0A0U1KS34-F1
#
_cell.length_a   1.000
_cell.length_b   1.000
_cell.length_c   1.000
_cell.angle_alpha   90.00
_cell.angle_beta   90.00
_cell.angle_gamma   90.00
#
_symmetry.space_group_name_H-M   'P 1'
#
loop_
_entity.id
_entity.type
_entity.pdbx_description
1 polymer ?
#
loop_
_entity_poly.entity_id
_entity_poly.type
_entity_poly.pdbx_seq_one_letter_code
_entity_poly.pdbx_strand_id
1 'polypeptide(L)' 'MNMRYQDFKKQESELYDKIWELSEELDRLDKEGKDITDIIQRFGEVMEEFLLFRSREAKTKDLVEVNDEN' A
#
# COMPACT_ATOMS: atom_id res chain seq x y z
N MET A 1 -17.91 -12.57 9.78
CA MET A 1 -16.66 -12.10 9.14
C MET A 1 -15.76 -11.53 10.23
N ASN A 2 -14.48 -11.90 10.23
CA ASN A 2 -13.50 -11.48 11.23
C ASN A 2 -13.22 -9.98 11.10
N MET A 3 -13.39 -9.17 12.15
CA MET A 3 -13.18 -7.71 12.12
C MET A 3 -11.77 -7.33 11.59
N ARG A 4 -10.74 -8.12 11.95
CA ARG A 4 -9.37 -7.94 11.43
C ARG A 4 -9.28 -8.00 9.90
N TYR A 5 -10.13 -8.79 9.24
CA TYR A 5 -10.12 -8.93 7.79
C TYR A 5 -10.76 -7.71 7.09
N GLN A 6 -11.77 -7.10 7.71
CA GLN A 6 -12.37 -5.87 7.20
C GLN A 6 -11.42 -4.68 7.35
N ASP A 7 -10.76 -4.54 8.51
CA ASP A 7 -9.77 -3.49 8.74
C ASP A 7 -8.58 -3.64 7.78
N PHE A 8 -8.16 -4.88 7.53
CA PHE A 8 -7.10 -5.19 6.56
C PHE A 8 -7.46 -4.75 5.14
N LYS A 9 -8.66 -5.11 4.65
CA LYS A 9 -9.12 -4.69 3.31
C LYS A 9 -9.29 -3.18 3.18
N LYS A 10 -9.71 -2.53 4.25
CA LYS A 10 -9.86 -1.07 4.26
C LYS A 10 -8.49 -0.40 4.14
N GLN A 11 -7.51 -0.86 4.91
CA GLN A 11 -6.15 -0.34 4.85
C GLN A 11 -5.49 -0.60 3.48
N GLU A 12 -5.77 -1.75 2.87
CA GLU A 12 -5.31 -2.06 1.51
C GLU A 12 -5.87 -1.08 0.47
N SER A 13 -7.19 -0.83 0.51
CA SER A 13 -7.85 0.12 -0.38
C SER A 13 -7.29 1.53 -0.23
N GLU A 14 -7.10 1.98 1.02
CA GLU A 14 -6.54 3.31 1.30
C GLU A 14 -5.12 3.48 0.75
N LEU A 15 -4.30 2.42 0.76
CA LEU A 15 -2.96 2.44 0.15
C LEU A 15 -3.04 2.52 -1.38
N TYR A 16 -3.93 1.77 -2.02
CA TYR A 16 -4.11 1.86 -3.46
C TYR A 16 -4.61 3.23 -3.91
N ASP A 17 -5.57 3.81 -3.19
CA ASP A 17 -6.09 5.14 -3.48
C ASP A 17 -4.98 6.20 -3.38
N LYS A 18 -4.16 6.16 -2.32
CA LYS A 18 -3.01 7.06 -2.16
C LYS A 18 -1.97 6.91 -3.27
N ILE A 19 -1.66 5.68 -3.67
CA ILE A 19 -0.71 5.41 -4.77
C ILE A 19 -1.28 5.98 -6.09
N TRP A 20 -2.58 5.82 -6.32
CA TRP A 20 -3.25 6.35 -7.51
C TRP A 20 -3.19 7.88 -7.54
N GLU A 21 -3.59 8.56 -6.46
CA GLU A 21 -3.57 10.02 -6.37
C GLU A 21 -2.17 10.60 -6.59
N LEU A 22 -1.15 10.01 -5.95
CA LEU A 22 0.24 10.44 -6.14
C LEU A 22 0.74 10.21 -7.57
N SER A 23 0.23 9.18 -8.25
CA SER A 23 0.59 8.91 -9.66
C SER A 23 -0.02 9.95 -10.59
N GLU A 24 -1.28 10.33 -10.38
CA GLU A 24 -1.92 11.40 -11.14
C GLU A 24 -1.26 12.77 -10.89
N GLU A 25 -0.89 13.04 -9.64
CA GLU A 25 -0.20 14.28 -9.28
C GLU A 25 1.20 14.34 -9.90
N LEU A 26 1.95 13.22 -9.88
CA LEU A 26 3.25 13.11 -10.55
C LEU A 26 3.15 13.35 -12.06
N ASP A 27 2.22 12.68 -12.74
CA ASP A 27 2.00 12.85 -14.18
C ASP A 27 1.62 14.29 -14.54
N ARG A 28 0.83 14.96 -13.69
CA ARG A 28 0.51 16.37 -13.87
C ARG A 28 1.73 17.27 -13.70
N LEU A 29 2.51 17.10 -12.63
CA LEU A 29 3.70 17.92 -12.39
C LEU A 29 4.77 17.72 -13.47
N ASP A 30 4.98 16.48 -13.91
CA ASP A 30 5.92 16.15 -14.98
C ASP A 30 5.52 16.84 -16.29
N LYS A 31 4.24 16.78 -16.66
CA LYS A 31 3.70 17.50 -17.84
C LYS A 31 3.83 19.01 -17.74
N GLU A 32 3.71 19.56 -16.53
CA GLU A 32 3.89 20.99 -16.26
C GLU A 32 5.36 21.40 -16.16
N GLY A 33 6.30 20.43 -16.23
CA GLY A 33 7.74 20.67 -16.08
C GLY A 33 8.11 21.21 -14.69
N LYS A 34 7.31 20.90 -13.67
CA LYS A 34 7.53 21.31 -12.29
C LYS A 34 8.48 20.35 -11.59
N ASP A 35 9.05 20.82 -10.49
CA ASP A 35 9.86 19.96 -9.62
C ASP A 35 9.00 18.85 -9.02
N ILE A 36 9.43 17.60 -9.24
CA ILE A 36 8.75 16.38 -8.79
C ILE A 36 9.43 15.74 -7.57
N THR A 37 10.50 16.35 -7.04
CA THR A 37 11.30 15.79 -5.93
C THR A 37 10.44 15.48 -4.70
N ASP A 38 9.55 16.40 -4.33
CA ASP A 38 8.64 16.23 -3.18
C ASP A 38 7.64 15.08 -3.42
N ILE A 39 7.07 14.98 -4.62
CA ILE A 39 6.14 13.88 -4.95
C ILE A 39 6.88 12.54 -4.93
N ILE A 40 8.07 12.45 -5.52
CA ILE A 40 8.86 11.21 -5.53
C ILE A 40 9.18 10.78 -4.09
N GLN A 41 9.51 11.72 -3.20
CA GLN A 41 9.77 11.41 -1.80
C GLN A 41 8.53 10.82 -1.11
N ARG A 42 7.37 11.46 -1.25
CA ARG A 42 6.09 10.96 -0.71
C ARG A 42 5.70 9.61 -1.32
N PHE A 43 5.98 9.41 -2.61
CA PHE A 43 5.77 8.14 -3.29
C PHE A 43 6.61 7.02 -2.67
N GLY A 44 7.86 7.32 -2.33
CA GLY A 44 8.75 6.40 -1.64
C GLY A 44 8.20 5.96 -0.28
N GLU A 45 7.73 6.92 0.53
CA GLU A 45 7.13 6.64 1.85
C GLU A 45 5.89 5.75 1.74
N VAL A 46 4.97 6.06 0.82
CA VAL A 46 3.76 5.25 0.59
C VAL A 46 4.09 3.85 0.08
N MET A 47 5.10 3.71 -0.79
CA MET A 47 5.55 2.42 -1.28
C MET A 47 6.21 1.57 -0.18
N GLU A 48 6.93 2.20 0.76
CA GLU A 48 7.48 1.50 1.93
C GLU A 48 6.35 0.98 2.83
N GLU A 49 5.32 1.79 3.11
CA GLU A 49 4.13 1.37 3.85
C GLU A 49 3.43 0.19 3.16
N PHE A 50 3.28 0.25 1.83
CA PHE A 50 2.69 -0.84 1.04
C PHE A 50 3.49 -2.14 1.12
N LEU A 51 4.82 -2.07 1.01
CA LEU A 51 5.69 -3.25 1.13
C LEU A 51 5.61 -3.86 2.53
N LEU A 52 5.59 -3.03 3.58
CA LEU A 52 5.42 -3.49 4.96
C LEU A 52 4.05 -4.14 5.17
N PHE A 53 2.98 -3.56 4.61
CA PHE A 53 1.63 -4.11 4.64
C PHE A 53 1.57 -5.49 3.97
N ARG A 54 2.13 -5.61 2.77
CA ARG A 54 2.17 -6.88 2.01
C ARG A 54 3.05 -7.94 2.69
N SER A 55 4.14 -7.53 3.33
CA SER A 55 4.99 -8.44 4.14
C SER A 55 4.22 -8.99 5.35
N ARG A 56 3.40 -8.16 6.01
CA ARG A 56 2.50 -8.61 7.09
C ARG A 56 1.41 -9.55 6.57
N GLU A 57 0.87 -9.30 5.38
CA GLU A 57 -0.07 -10.21 4.73
C GLU A 57 0.55 -11.60 4.52
N ALA A 58 1.76 -11.66 3.95
CA ALA A 58 2.46 -12.92 3.71
C ALA A 58 2.66 -13.72 5.01
N LYS A 59 3.15 -13.07 6.07
CA LYS A 59 3.30 -13.70 7.39
C LYS A 59 1.99 -14.16 8.02
N THR A 60 0.89 -13.47 7.73
CA THR A 60 -0.44 -13.84 8.25
C THR A 60 -1.00 -15.05 7.50
N LYS A 61 -0.72 -15.20 6.20
CA LYS A 61 -1.12 -16.39 5.42
C LYS A 61 -0.38 -17.64 5.89
N ASP A 62 0.93 -17.54 6.16
CA ASP A 62 1.72 -18.66 6.68
C ASP A 62 1.21 -19.17 8.04
N LEU A 63 0.68 -18.30 8.90
CA LEU A 63 0.13 -18.66 10.21
C LEU A 63 -1.26 -19.34 10.14
N VAL A 64 -1.97 -19.19 9.03
CA VAL A 64 -3.28 -19.82 8.82
C VAL A 64 -3.11 -21.24 8.25
N GLU A 65 -2.12 -21.47 7.38
CA GLU A 65 -1.85 -22.80 6.83
C GLU A 65 -1.24 -23.78 7.85
N VAL A 66 -0.52 -23.30 8.86
CA VAL A 66 0.10 -24.18 9.90
C VAL A 66 -0.94 -24.77 10.88
N ASN A 67 -2.17 -24.27 10.92
CA ASN A 67 -3.20 -24.74 11.85
C ASN A 67 -4.21 -25.75 11.27
N ASP A 68 -4.11 -26.10 9.97
CA ASP A 68 -4.97 -27.11 9.34
C ASP A 68 -4.33 -28.52 9.32
N GLU A 69 -3.15 -28.70 9.91
CA GLU A 69 -2.51 -30.00 10.14
C GLU A 69 -2.45 -30.37 11.64
N ASN A 70 -3.60 -30.69 12.25
CA ASN A 70 -3.67 -31.63 13.40
C ASN A 70 -5.09 -32.15 13.67
#